data_AF-A0A3A4ZHS3-F1
#
_entry.id   AF-A0A3A4ZHS3-F1
#
_cell.length_a   1.000
_cell.length_b   1.000
_cell.length_c   1.000
_cell.angle_alpha   90.00
_cell.angle_beta   90.00
_cell.angle_gamma   90.00
#
_symmetry.space_group_name_H-M   'P 1'
#
loop_
_entity.id
_entity.type
_entity.pdbx_description
1 polymer ?
#
loop_
_entity_poly.entity_id
_entity_poly.type
_entity_poly.pdbx_seq_one_letter_code
_entity_poly.pdbx_strand_id
1 'polypeptide(L)'
;MFPPLPSSFLRNVVYPVYRGLRRDRLLAVLEELERTQWLPAAEIEDLQWHRLAAFIREIAAYVPFYRDLFKQVSIRPDDIQSPDDFRAIPFLTKEIIRNAGARMTSTDPVRRGFASSTGGSTGEPLFFHGDVSSGPVRRANGMRCYRWAGVDIGDRQAVLWGTHLDAAPRERFASAVRNYFSNMMYLSTFDMSDASMERYAARLRSFKPHLFTGYPSALALFAGFLRSRRAQDIRPRAVIASGEELYESQRELIEAAFGCRVFDRYGSREFAGVAQECEEHRGLHVMSDLFYVEIVTESGRPASEGEIGEVVVTDLSNLYMPFVRYRTGDLAVPTGRSCPCGRGLPLLDRIEGRSFDAVVTADGRHIGGFFWTWLSRAVPGVRRFQVEQRERSGIVFRFVPGPEWRDEYERTLERKIKDNCGDGFGVAFERVEEIPLTRSGKSKFIISNIGERLVVKSKIHRATITAEEPGEPDCVVIDEGIMELADIARHERVLIVDMTNGARVETFAAPAARGSGTVAVCGAAAKQVRAGDTVGIMAFTWSDRPTGRFSNILVDERNRFARHLTENAGDKI
;
A
#
# COMPACT_ATOMS: atom_id res chain seq x y z
N MET A 1 -24.62 31.58 -3.40
CA MET A 1 -23.25 31.14 -3.78
C MET A 1 -22.80 32.08 -4.88
N PHE A 2 -21.66 32.76 -4.76
CA PHE A 2 -21.15 33.62 -5.83
C PHE A 2 -20.92 32.79 -7.10
N PRO A 3 -21.16 33.35 -8.30
CA PRO A 3 -20.92 32.64 -9.55
C PRO A 3 -19.43 32.28 -9.68
N PRO A 4 -19.08 31.14 -10.28
CA PRO A 4 -17.67 30.76 -10.46
C PRO A 4 -16.95 31.78 -11.35
N LEU A 5 -15.65 31.96 -11.10
CA LEU A 5 -14.84 32.90 -11.87
C LEU A 5 -14.52 32.33 -13.26
N PRO A 6 -14.41 33.16 -14.32
CA PRO A 6 -13.98 32.68 -15.63
C PRO A 6 -12.62 32.00 -15.55
N SER A 7 -12.48 30.82 -16.17
CA SER A 7 -11.24 30.03 -16.11
C SER A 7 -10.04 30.79 -16.69
N SER A 8 -10.24 31.60 -17.73
CA SER A 8 -9.22 32.48 -18.31
C SER A 8 -8.73 33.56 -17.34
N PHE A 9 -9.63 34.15 -16.55
CA PHE A 9 -9.27 35.15 -15.54
C PHE A 9 -8.45 34.52 -14.41
N LEU A 10 -8.85 33.33 -13.93
CA LEU A 10 -8.07 32.60 -12.94
C LEU A 10 -6.69 32.22 -13.48
N ARG A 11 -6.62 31.68 -14.70
CA ARG A 11 -5.39 31.22 -15.33
C ARG A 11 -4.40 32.34 -15.63
N ASN A 12 -4.89 33.46 -16.17
CA ASN A 12 -4.04 34.51 -16.73
C ASN A 12 -3.79 35.68 -15.77
N VAL A 13 -4.59 35.84 -14.71
CA VAL A 13 -4.49 36.98 -13.78
C VAL A 13 -4.30 36.52 -12.34
N VAL A 14 -5.30 35.84 -11.77
CA VAL A 14 -5.27 35.50 -10.32
C VAL A 14 -4.13 34.56 -10.00
N TYR A 15 -3.95 33.52 -10.81
CA TYR A 15 -2.95 32.51 -10.55
C TYR A 15 -1.51 33.06 -10.68
N PRO A 16 -1.12 33.79 -11.75
CA PRO A 16 0.19 34.43 -11.82
C PRO A 16 0.46 35.42 -10.68
N VAL A 17 -0.52 36.26 -10.30
CA VAL A 17 -0.37 37.25 -9.21
C VAL A 17 -0.22 36.57 -7.84
N TYR A 18 -1.10 35.62 -7.51
CA TYR A 18 -1.02 34.84 -6.28
C TYR A 18 0.32 34.12 -6.12
N ARG A 19 0.91 33.70 -7.25
CA ARG A 19 2.20 33.01 -7.31
C ARG A 19 3.38 33.96 -7.16
N GLY A 20 3.36 35.11 -7.84
CA GLY A 20 4.38 36.15 -7.70
C GLY A 20 4.55 36.59 -6.24
N LEU A 21 3.44 36.63 -5.48
CA LEU A 21 3.43 36.91 -4.05
C LEU A 21 3.99 35.77 -3.18
N ARG A 22 3.87 34.50 -3.61
CA ARG A 22 4.34 33.32 -2.86
C ARG A 22 5.74 32.84 -3.20
N ARG A 23 6.33 33.29 -4.33
CA ARG A 23 7.67 32.89 -4.80
C ARG A 23 7.89 31.36 -4.82
N ASP A 24 6.87 30.58 -5.18
CA ASP A 24 6.97 29.10 -5.23
C ASP A 24 7.35 28.57 -6.63
N ARG A 25 7.94 27.36 -6.70
CA ARG A 25 8.47 26.78 -7.95
C ARG A 25 7.43 26.03 -8.81
N LEU A 26 6.14 26.01 -8.46
CA LEU A 26 5.18 25.07 -9.09
C LEU A 26 5.05 25.26 -10.61
N LEU A 27 5.08 26.50 -11.16
CA LEU A 27 4.92 26.69 -12.62
C LEU A 27 6.14 26.17 -13.37
N ALA A 28 7.34 26.48 -12.88
CA ALA A 28 8.58 25.97 -13.44
C ALA A 28 8.63 24.43 -13.38
N VAL A 29 8.21 23.83 -12.26
CA VAL A 29 8.11 22.37 -12.15
C VAL A 29 7.04 21.82 -13.09
N LEU A 30 5.87 22.47 -13.21
CA LEU A 30 4.83 22.03 -14.14
C LEU A 30 5.32 22.08 -15.58
N GLU A 31 5.96 23.18 -16.00
CA GLU A 31 6.55 23.31 -17.34
C GLU A 31 7.61 22.24 -17.61
N GLU A 32 8.46 21.96 -16.63
CA GLU A 32 9.43 20.86 -16.70
C GLU A 32 8.72 19.50 -16.90
N LEU A 33 7.75 19.16 -16.04
CA LEU A 33 6.98 17.92 -16.13
C LEU A 33 6.16 17.81 -17.44
N GLU A 34 5.71 18.95 -17.98
CA GLU A 34 5.02 19.02 -19.27
C GLU A 34 5.95 18.69 -20.43
N ARG A 35 7.20 19.16 -20.36
CA ARG A 35 8.22 18.87 -21.36
C ARG A 35 8.76 17.44 -21.22
N THR A 36 9.10 17.01 -20.01
CA THR A 36 9.82 15.74 -19.78
C THR A 36 8.97 14.50 -20.04
N GLN A 37 7.64 14.59 -19.91
CA GLN A 37 6.75 13.43 -20.16
C GLN A 37 6.82 12.91 -21.62
N TRP A 38 7.31 13.74 -22.55
CA TRP A 38 7.43 13.43 -23.99
C TRP A 38 8.84 13.00 -24.39
N LEU A 39 9.78 12.95 -23.45
CA LEU A 39 11.11 12.39 -23.73
C LEU A 39 10.98 10.89 -24.05
N PRO A 40 11.89 10.31 -24.85
CA PRO A 40 11.99 8.87 -25.03
C PRO A 40 12.16 8.13 -23.69
N ALA A 41 11.72 6.88 -23.63
CA ALA A 41 11.76 6.08 -22.40
C ALA A 41 13.16 6.01 -21.77
N ALA A 42 14.20 5.82 -22.60
CA ALA A 42 15.59 5.80 -22.15
C ALA A 42 16.04 7.14 -21.53
N GLU A 43 15.65 8.28 -22.12
CA GLU A 43 15.99 9.59 -21.55
C GLU A 43 15.23 9.88 -20.24
N ILE A 44 14.03 9.33 -20.08
CA ILE A 44 13.28 9.39 -18.81
C ILE A 44 13.95 8.53 -17.75
N GLU A 45 14.44 7.34 -18.13
CA GLU A 45 15.20 6.47 -17.24
C GLU A 45 16.49 7.16 -16.76
N ASP A 46 17.25 7.78 -17.68
CA ASP A 46 18.44 8.57 -17.34
C ASP A 46 18.10 9.73 -16.40
N LEU A 47 17.01 10.46 -16.66
CA LEU A 47 16.55 11.55 -15.81
C LEU A 47 16.15 11.06 -14.41
N GLN A 48 15.42 9.94 -14.34
CA GLN A 48 15.03 9.30 -13.08
C GLN A 48 16.28 8.91 -12.30
N TRP A 49 17.25 8.28 -12.96
CA TRP A 49 18.48 7.82 -12.31
C TRP A 49 19.32 8.99 -11.78
N HIS A 50 19.43 10.06 -12.56
CA HIS A 50 20.09 11.29 -12.14
C HIS A 50 19.45 11.89 -10.88
N ARG A 51 18.11 11.96 -10.85
CA ARG A 51 17.35 12.46 -9.68
C ARG A 51 17.47 11.52 -8.48
N LEU A 52 17.43 10.21 -8.70
CA LEU A 52 17.60 9.21 -7.64
C LEU A 52 18.99 9.31 -7.01
N ALA A 53 20.06 9.37 -7.80
CA ALA A 53 21.42 9.49 -7.28
C ALA A 53 21.61 10.79 -6.46
N ALA A 54 21.05 11.92 -6.94
CA ALA A 54 21.06 13.17 -6.19
C ALA A 54 20.29 13.05 -4.87
N PHE A 55 19.10 12.43 -4.90
CA PHE A 55 18.29 12.17 -3.72
C PHE A 55 19.02 11.28 -2.70
N ILE A 56 19.65 10.18 -3.14
CA ILE A 56 20.37 9.27 -2.26
C ILE A 56 21.55 9.96 -1.57
N ARG A 57 22.31 10.80 -2.28
CA ARG A 57 23.37 11.62 -1.67
C ARG A 57 22.84 12.56 -0.58
N GLU A 58 21.74 13.25 -0.86
CA GLU A 58 21.12 14.18 0.09
C GLU A 58 20.64 13.48 1.37
N ILE A 59 19.92 12.36 1.24
CA ILE A 59 19.40 11.66 2.41
C ILE A 59 20.51 10.98 3.22
N ALA A 60 21.58 10.52 2.57
CA ALA A 60 22.76 9.97 3.25
C ALA A 60 23.48 11.02 4.09
N ALA A 61 23.50 12.28 3.61
CA ALA A 61 24.11 13.39 4.34
C ALA A 61 23.26 13.83 5.54
N TYR A 62 21.95 14.00 5.34
CA TYR A 62 21.09 14.71 6.29
C TYR A 62 20.11 13.85 7.06
N VAL A 63 19.88 12.58 6.73
CA VAL A 63 18.91 11.74 7.44
C VAL A 63 19.64 10.65 8.24
N PRO A 64 19.63 10.71 9.59
CA PRO A 64 20.39 9.80 10.44
C PRO A 64 20.13 8.32 10.16
N PHE A 65 18.87 7.94 9.94
CA PHE A 65 18.51 6.55 9.61
C PHE A 65 19.23 6.04 8.35
N TYR A 66 19.21 6.80 7.26
CA TYR A 66 19.83 6.38 6.01
C TYR A 66 21.35 6.41 6.08
N ARG A 67 21.94 7.38 6.78
CA ARG A 67 23.38 7.40 7.04
C ARG A 67 23.86 6.14 7.76
N ASP A 68 23.12 5.69 8.77
CA ASP A 68 23.45 4.46 9.50
C ASP A 68 23.19 3.23 8.63
N LEU A 69 22.09 3.21 7.86
CA LEU A 69 21.75 2.12 6.96
C LEU A 69 22.83 1.89 5.90
N PHE A 70 23.29 2.95 5.22
CA PHE A 70 24.35 2.86 4.22
C PHE A 70 25.67 2.32 4.79
N LYS A 71 26.01 2.68 6.04
CA LYS A 71 27.15 2.08 6.75
C LYS A 71 26.93 0.60 7.05
N GLN A 72 25.73 0.23 7.48
CA GLN A 72 25.39 -1.15 7.83
C GLN A 72 25.46 -2.08 6.61
N VAL A 73 24.93 -1.64 5.46
CA VAL A 73 24.98 -2.42 4.21
C VAL A 73 26.28 -2.24 3.43
N SER A 74 27.25 -1.49 3.97
CA SER A 74 28.57 -1.24 3.38
C SER A 74 28.53 -0.71 1.94
N ILE A 75 27.53 0.13 1.62
CA ILE A 75 27.38 0.78 0.30
C ILE A 75 27.49 2.29 0.44
N ARG A 76 28.27 2.95 -0.43
CA ARG A 76 28.29 4.41 -0.49
C ARG A 76 27.21 4.89 -1.46
N PRO A 77 26.66 6.11 -1.27
CA PRO A 77 25.72 6.71 -2.21
C PRO A 77 26.20 6.73 -3.67
N ASP A 78 27.50 6.93 -3.90
CA ASP A 78 28.08 6.98 -5.25
C ASP A 78 28.30 5.60 -5.89
N ASP A 79 28.17 4.51 -5.11
CA ASP A 79 28.26 3.14 -5.60
C ASP A 79 26.94 2.68 -6.25
N ILE A 80 25.84 3.43 -6.05
CA ILE A 80 24.53 3.11 -6.62
C ILE A 80 24.47 3.63 -8.06
N GLN A 81 24.93 2.81 -9.00
CA GLN A 81 25.02 3.16 -10.42
C GLN A 81 24.03 2.39 -11.31
N SER A 82 23.44 1.32 -10.79
CA SER A 82 22.44 0.51 -11.45
C SER A 82 21.25 0.16 -10.54
N PRO A 83 20.11 -0.26 -11.12
CA PRO A 83 19.01 -0.86 -10.35
C PRO A 83 19.44 -2.01 -9.43
N ASP A 84 20.47 -2.76 -9.80
CA ASP A 84 20.98 -3.90 -9.03
C ASP A 84 21.68 -3.42 -7.75
N ASP A 85 22.49 -2.36 -7.86
CA ASP A 85 23.13 -1.72 -6.70
C ASP A 85 22.09 -1.12 -5.76
N PHE A 86 21.05 -0.47 -6.32
CA PHE A 86 19.96 0.09 -5.54
C PHE A 86 19.19 -0.96 -4.76
N ARG A 87 19.09 -2.19 -5.30
CA ARG A 87 18.44 -3.32 -4.62
C ARG A 87 19.20 -3.84 -3.40
N ALA A 88 20.47 -3.44 -3.20
CA ALA A 88 21.20 -3.70 -1.96
C ALA A 88 20.62 -2.94 -0.76
N ILE A 89 19.87 -1.85 -0.99
CA ILE A 89 19.13 -1.16 0.06
C ILE A 89 17.92 -2.03 0.45
N PRO A 90 17.76 -2.43 1.71
CA PRO A 90 16.64 -3.27 2.13
C PRO A 90 15.31 -2.52 2.02
N PHE A 91 14.22 -3.28 1.92
CA PHE A 91 12.87 -2.71 1.90
C PHE A 91 12.54 -1.95 3.19
N LEU A 92 11.86 -0.82 3.03
CA LEU A 92 11.31 -0.05 4.14
C LEU A 92 9.87 -0.52 4.43
N THR A 93 9.57 -0.84 5.68
CA THR A 93 8.24 -1.22 6.15
C THR A 93 7.71 -0.22 7.17
N LYS A 94 6.39 -0.24 7.41
CA LYS A 94 5.77 0.60 8.46
C LYS A 94 6.38 0.38 9.83
N GLU A 95 6.75 -0.87 10.15
CA GLU A 95 7.39 -1.23 11.40
C GLU A 95 8.78 -0.59 11.53
N ILE A 96 9.61 -0.67 10.48
CA ILE A 96 10.92 -0.02 10.45
C ILE A 96 10.79 1.49 10.67
N ILE A 97 9.83 2.14 10.00
CA ILE A 97 9.60 3.58 10.15
C ILE A 97 9.23 3.94 11.60
N ARG A 98 8.34 3.15 12.23
CA ARG A 98 7.93 3.37 13.63
C ARG A 98 9.11 3.21 14.58
N ASN A 99 9.91 2.15 14.41
CA ASN A 99 11.06 1.86 15.25
C ASN A 99 12.18 2.90 15.07
N ALA A 100 12.37 3.40 13.86
CA ALA A 100 13.35 4.45 13.58
C ALA A 100 12.94 5.82 14.14
N GLY A 101 11.63 6.11 14.21
CA GLY A 101 11.09 7.32 14.81
C GLY A 101 11.70 8.60 14.24
N ALA A 102 12.16 9.50 15.11
CA ALA A 102 12.74 10.79 14.72
C ALA A 102 14.00 10.66 13.84
N ARG A 103 14.72 9.52 13.87
CA ARG A 103 15.90 9.29 13.02
C ARG A 103 15.56 9.25 11.52
N MET A 104 14.30 9.04 11.17
CA MET A 104 13.82 9.12 9.78
C MET A 104 13.73 10.55 9.26
N THR A 105 13.82 11.56 10.14
CA THR A 105 13.69 12.97 9.76
C THR A 105 15.05 13.61 9.47
N SER A 106 15.06 14.54 8.53
CA SER A 106 16.25 15.27 8.10
C SER A 106 16.73 16.24 9.19
N THR A 107 18.04 16.28 9.40
CA THR A 107 18.73 17.25 10.26
C THR A 107 19.18 18.49 9.50
N ASP A 108 18.83 18.63 8.22
CA ASP A 108 19.11 19.83 7.44
C ASP A 108 18.31 21.03 8.02
N PRO A 109 18.99 22.08 8.52
CA PRO A 109 18.32 23.21 9.16
C PRO A 109 17.43 24.04 8.22
N VAL A 110 17.63 23.93 6.89
CA VAL A 110 16.79 24.67 5.94
C VAL A 110 15.50 23.92 5.57
N ARG A 111 15.42 22.62 5.86
CA ARG A 111 14.25 21.80 5.53
C ARG A 111 13.18 21.89 6.60
N ARG A 112 11.92 21.84 6.15
CA ARG A 112 10.76 21.88 7.04
C ARG A 112 9.81 20.75 6.69
N GLY A 113 9.42 20.02 7.72
CA GLY A 113 8.39 18.99 7.62
C GLY A 113 7.01 19.50 7.94
N PHE A 114 5.99 18.79 7.46
CA PHE A 114 4.63 18.89 7.97
C PHE A 114 4.13 17.49 8.32
N ALA A 115 3.44 17.37 9.45
CA ALA A 115 2.91 16.08 9.89
C ALA A 115 1.77 15.59 9.00
N SER A 116 1.74 14.29 8.76
CA SER A 116 0.68 13.59 8.07
C SER A 116 0.48 12.19 8.65
N SER A 117 -0.62 11.55 8.31
CA SER A 117 -0.91 10.18 8.73
C SER A 117 -1.68 9.41 7.67
N THR A 118 -1.44 8.11 7.65
CA THR A 118 -2.18 7.19 6.78
C THR A 118 -3.59 6.95 7.32
N GLY A 119 -4.53 6.67 6.42
CA GLY A 119 -5.97 6.52 6.75
C GLY A 119 -6.34 5.25 7.53
N GLY A 120 -5.37 4.45 8.00
CA GLY A 120 -5.61 3.31 8.89
C GLY A 120 -6.46 2.18 8.30
N SER A 121 -6.38 1.88 6.99
CA SER A 121 -7.08 0.72 6.40
C SER A 121 -6.63 -0.64 6.96
N THR A 122 -5.46 -0.68 7.62
CA THR A 122 -4.88 -1.83 8.32
C THR A 122 -4.95 -1.71 9.86
N GLY A 123 -5.80 -0.83 10.41
CA GLY A 123 -6.05 -0.70 11.86
C GLY A 123 -5.18 0.33 12.58
N GLU A 124 -3.87 0.39 12.30
CA GLU A 124 -2.99 1.39 12.91
C GLU A 124 -2.43 2.41 11.90
N PRO A 125 -2.66 3.72 12.10
CA PRO A 125 -2.11 4.74 11.22
C PRO A 125 -0.58 4.82 11.37
N LEU A 126 0.14 4.77 10.25
CA LEU A 126 1.51 5.28 10.17
C LEU A 126 1.49 6.81 10.23
N PHE A 127 2.23 7.39 11.17
CA PHE A 127 2.53 8.82 11.23
C PHE A 127 3.85 9.09 10.50
N PHE A 128 3.86 10.12 9.67
CA PHE A 128 5.03 10.50 8.89
C PHE A 128 5.04 12.00 8.60
N HIS A 129 6.12 12.50 8.02
CA HIS A 129 6.26 13.90 7.65
C HIS A 129 6.47 14.04 6.15
N GLY A 130 5.77 15.00 5.53
CA GLY A 130 6.09 15.43 4.17
C GLY A 130 7.03 16.63 4.20
N ASP A 131 7.86 16.78 3.17
CA ASP A 131 8.68 17.98 2.97
C ASP A 131 7.82 19.13 2.42
N VAL A 132 7.87 20.30 3.05
CA VAL A 132 7.16 21.50 2.57
C VAL A 132 7.56 21.86 1.14
N SER A 133 8.81 21.64 0.74
CA SER A 133 9.32 21.89 -0.61
C SER A 133 8.77 20.93 -1.67
N SER A 134 8.25 19.76 -1.27
CA SER A 134 7.55 18.83 -2.16
C SER A 134 6.16 19.32 -2.57
N GLY A 135 5.56 20.28 -1.85
CA GLY A 135 4.21 20.77 -2.09
C GLY A 135 3.99 21.34 -3.50
N PRO A 136 4.87 22.21 -4.03
CA PRO A 136 4.89 22.61 -5.43
C PRO A 136 4.97 21.44 -6.41
N VAL A 137 5.84 20.46 -6.16
CA VAL A 137 6.05 19.28 -7.04
C VAL A 137 4.79 18.42 -7.10
N ARG A 138 4.21 18.08 -5.95
CA ARG A 138 2.98 17.28 -5.86
C ARG A 138 1.79 17.96 -6.54
N ARG A 139 1.66 19.29 -6.42
CA ARG A 139 0.62 20.07 -7.11
C ARG A 139 0.84 20.13 -8.62
N ALA A 140 2.08 20.32 -9.07
CA ALA A 140 2.43 20.30 -10.49
C ALA A 140 2.12 18.93 -11.12
N ASN A 141 2.51 17.84 -10.46
CA ASN A 141 2.16 16.49 -10.89
C ASN A 141 0.65 16.29 -11.02
N GLY A 142 -0.12 16.73 -10.01
CA GLY A 142 -1.59 16.70 -10.08
C GLY A 142 -2.16 17.48 -11.26
N MET A 143 -1.59 18.65 -11.58
CA MET A 143 -2.00 19.48 -12.71
C MET A 143 -1.68 18.85 -14.07
N ARG A 144 -0.49 18.27 -14.24
CA ARG A 144 -0.13 17.47 -15.42
C ARG A 144 -1.17 16.38 -15.65
N CYS A 145 -1.48 15.63 -14.60
CA CYS A 145 -2.47 14.56 -14.66
C CYS A 145 -3.90 15.06 -14.93
N TYR A 146 -4.29 16.26 -14.47
CA TYR A 146 -5.58 16.86 -14.86
C TYR A 146 -5.63 17.22 -16.34
N ARG A 147 -4.51 17.65 -16.92
CA ARG A 147 -4.42 17.98 -18.35
C ARG A 147 -4.56 16.77 -19.24
N TRP A 148 -4.13 15.59 -18.80
CA TRP A 148 -4.40 14.32 -19.48
C TRP A 148 -5.91 14.03 -19.57
N ALA A 149 -6.69 14.52 -18.61
CA ALA A 149 -8.15 14.46 -18.60
C ALA A 149 -8.83 15.67 -19.27
N GLY A 150 -8.07 16.52 -19.98
CA GLY A 150 -8.60 17.70 -20.68
C GLY A 150 -9.02 18.86 -19.77
N VAL A 151 -8.44 18.93 -18.56
CA VAL A 151 -8.76 19.94 -17.54
C VAL A 151 -7.50 20.72 -17.17
N ASP A 152 -7.60 22.04 -17.11
CA ASP A 152 -6.45 22.90 -16.85
C ASP A 152 -6.73 23.90 -15.71
N ILE A 153 -5.71 24.67 -15.34
CA ILE A 153 -5.77 25.64 -14.24
C ILE A 153 -6.95 26.61 -14.46
N GLY A 154 -7.73 26.79 -13.39
CA GLY A 154 -8.91 27.65 -13.36
C GLY A 154 -10.21 26.97 -13.81
N ASP A 155 -10.14 25.76 -14.37
CA ASP A 155 -11.35 24.98 -14.66
C ASP A 155 -12.04 24.55 -13.37
N ARG A 156 -13.38 24.60 -13.38
CA ARG A 156 -14.23 24.19 -12.25
C ARG A 156 -14.04 22.71 -11.93
N GLN A 157 -13.75 22.40 -10.67
CA GLN A 157 -13.58 21.01 -10.21
C GLN A 157 -14.47 20.73 -9.01
N ALA A 158 -15.20 19.62 -9.08
CA ALA A 158 -15.90 19.07 -7.94
C ALA A 158 -15.10 17.90 -7.37
N VAL A 159 -15.11 17.74 -6.04
CA VAL A 159 -14.40 16.69 -5.33
C VAL A 159 -15.37 16.03 -4.35
N LEU A 160 -15.61 14.73 -4.50
CA LEU A 160 -16.39 13.89 -3.61
C LEU A 160 -15.43 13.07 -2.75
N TRP A 161 -15.17 13.54 -1.52
CA TRP A 161 -14.15 12.96 -0.64
C TRP A 161 -14.55 13.05 0.82
N GLY A 162 -13.87 12.29 1.68
CA GLY A 162 -14.02 12.38 3.13
C GLY A 162 -13.46 13.69 3.67
N THR A 163 -14.20 14.78 3.57
CA THR A 163 -13.87 16.05 4.22
C THR A 163 -14.36 16.00 5.67
N HIS A 164 -13.44 16.12 6.62
CA HIS A 164 -13.80 16.36 8.02
C HIS A 164 -14.61 17.65 8.09
N LEU A 165 -15.86 17.53 8.53
CA LEU A 165 -16.74 18.67 8.72
C LEU A 165 -16.29 19.51 9.92
N ASP A 166 -15.34 19.08 10.74
CA ASP A 166 -14.99 19.68 12.04
C ASP A 166 -13.95 20.81 12.01
N ALA A 167 -13.74 21.47 10.87
CA ALA A 167 -12.87 22.64 10.81
C ALA A 167 -13.49 23.83 11.58
N ALA A 168 -12.66 24.61 12.29
CA ALA A 168 -13.10 25.80 13.01
C ALA A 168 -13.75 26.83 12.05
N PRO A 169 -14.70 27.69 12.50
CA PRO A 169 -15.40 28.62 11.61
C PRO A 169 -14.50 29.51 10.74
N ARG A 170 -13.35 29.95 11.29
CA ARG A 170 -12.33 30.71 10.54
C ARG A 170 -11.66 29.89 9.45
N GLU A 171 -11.36 28.62 9.71
CA GLU A 171 -10.76 27.71 8.74
C GLU A 171 -11.75 27.33 7.64
N ARG A 172 -13.04 27.19 7.97
CA ARG A 172 -14.11 27.02 7.00
C ARG A 172 -14.25 28.24 6.08
N PHE A 173 -14.20 29.45 6.63
CA PHE A 173 -14.24 30.68 5.84
C PHE A 173 -13.00 30.81 4.93
N ALA A 174 -11.80 30.65 5.47
CA ALA A 174 -10.56 30.69 4.68
C ALA A 174 -10.54 29.62 3.58
N SER A 175 -11.03 28.42 3.88
CA SER A 175 -11.17 27.34 2.89
C SER A 175 -12.21 27.68 1.83
N ALA A 176 -13.35 28.27 2.21
CA ALA A 176 -14.38 28.69 1.26
C ALA A 176 -13.86 29.78 0.29
N VAL A 177 -13.12 30.77 0.80
CA VAL A 177 -12.48 31.81 -0.02
C VAL A 177 -11.45 31.18 -0.97
N ARG A 178 -10.55 30.33 -0.46
CA ARG A 178 -9.57 29.62 -1.29
C ARG A 178 -10.24 28.79 -2.38
N ASN A 179 -11.29 28.05 -2.02
CA ASN A 179 -12.04 27.21 -2.95
C ASN A 179 -12.72 28.05 -4.03
N TYR A 180 -13.27 29.21 -3.69
CA TYR A 180 -13.84 30.15 -4.66
C TYR A 180 -12.79 30.65 -5.66
N PHE A 181 -11.64 31.13 -5.18
CA PHE A 181 -10.54 31.60 -6.05
C PHE A 181 -9.80 30.47 -6.78
N SER A 182 -10.10 29.21 -6.47
CA SER A 182 -9.57 28.03 -7.16
C SER A 182 -10.62 27.31 -8.01
N ASN A 183 -11.86 27.83 -8.08
CA ASN A 183 -12.98 27.16 -8.73
C ASN A 183 -13.14 25.69 -8.27
N MET A 184 -13.10 25.45 -6.96
CA MET A 184 -13.22 24.13 -6.34
C MET A 184 -14.53 24.00 -5.56
N MET A 185 -15.21 22.86 -5.70
CA MET A 185 -16.36 22.46 -4.90
C MET A 185 -16.08 21.13 -4.20
N TYR A 186 -16.31 21.06 -2.89
CA TYR A 186 -16.20 19.81 -2.13
C TYR A 186 -17.59 19.30 -1.73
N LEU A 187 -17.77 18.00 -1.86
CA LEU A 187 -18.92 17.18 -1.47
C LEU A 187 -18.42 16.08 -0.51
N SER A 188 -19.22 15.75 0.50
CA SER A 188 -18.81 14.82 1.56
C SER A 188 -19.23 13.39 1.23
N THR A 189 -18.34 12.42 1.45
CA THR A 189 -18.68 10.99 1.38
C THR A 189 -19.26 10.44 2.69
N PHE A 190 -19.15 11.19 3.80
CA PHE A 190 -19.67 10.75 5.11
C PHE A 190 -21.21 10.76 5.17
N ASP A 191 -21.87 11.59 4.36
CA ASP A 191 -23.32 11.60 4.20
C ASP A 191 -23.67 11.55 2.72
N MET A 192 -24.14 10.37 2.29
CA MET A 192 -24.63 10.09 0.94
C MET A 192 -26.02 9.46 1.01
N SER A 193 -26.87 9.95 1.91
CA SER A 193 -28.31 9.67 1.88
C SER A 193 -28.95 10.20 0.60
N ASP A 194 -30.13 9.69 0.21
CA ASP A 194 -30.87 10.16 -0.96
C ASP A 194 -31.10 11.69 -0.94
N ALA A 195 -31.46 12.26 0.22
CA ALA A 195 -31.67 13.70 0.38
C ALA A 195 -30.37 14.50 0.17
N SER A 196 -29.24 14.00 0.69
CA SER A 196 -27.94 14.63 0.52
C SER A 196 -27.41 14.50 -0.91
N MET A 197 -27.62 13.35 -1.56
CA MET A 197 -27.29 13.15 -2.97
C MET A 197 -28.13 14.04 -3.89
N GLU A 198 -29.42 14.27 -3.60
CA GLU A 198 -30.25 15.24 -4.34
C GLU A 198 -29.69 16.66 -4.22
N ARG A 199 -29.28 17.05 -3.00
CA ARG A 199 -28.60 18.34 -2.76
C ARG A 199 -27.27 18.43 -3.51
N TYR A 200 -26.50 17.33 -3.59
CA TYR A 200 -25.26 17.28 -4.38
C TYR A 200 -25.55 17.46 -5.87
N ALA A 201 -26.57 16.81 -6.41
CA ALA A 201 -27.00 16.98 -7.79
C ALA A 201 -27.35 18.43 -8.10
N ALA A 202 -28.16 19.09 -7.26
CA ALA A 202 -28.49 20.51 -7.41
C ALA A 202 -27.25 21.44 -7.40
N ARG A 203 -26.29 21.17 -6.51
CA ARG A 203 -25.03 21.92 -6.45
C ARG A 203 -24.16 21.69 -7.69
N LEU A 204 -24.08 20.47 -8.19
CA LEU A 204 -23.32 20.15 -9.40
C LEU A 204 -23.94 20.79 -10.65
N ARG A 205 -25.27 20.81 -10.77
CA ARG A 205 -26.01 21.48 -11.86
C ARG A 205 -25.73 22.97 -11.95
N SER A 206 -25.69 23.63 -10.80
CA SER A 206 -25.38 25.07 -10.72
C SER A 206 -23.89 25.35 -10.95
N PHE A 207 -23.01 24.50 -10.41
CA PHE A 207 -21.58 24.70 -10.51
C PHE A 207 -21.00 24.32 -11.87
N LYS A 208 -21.57 23.31 -12.55
CA LYS A 208 -21.12 22.79 -13.86
C LYS A 208 -19.62 22.48 -13.88
N PRO A 209 -19.14 21.54 -13.06
CA PRO A 209 -17.71 21.22 -13.01
C PRO A 209 -17.22 20.67 -14.35
N HIS A 210 -15.98 20.98 -14.71
CA HIS A 210 -15.26 20.33 -15.80
C HIS A 210 -14.63 19.02 -15.34
N LEU A 211 -14.20 18.93 -14.08
CA LEU A 211 -13.64 17.72 -13.48
C LEU A 211 -14.46 17.30 -12.28
N PHE A 212 -14.74 16.00 -12.15
CA PHE A 212 -15.28 15.43 -10.93
C PHE A 212 -14.35 14.34 -10.39
N THR A 213 -13.76 14.58 -9.22
CA THR A 213 -12.81 13.65 -8.59
C THR A 213 -13.44 12.99 -7.37
N GLY A 214 -13.24 11.69 -7.15
CA GLY A 214 -13.75 11.03 -5.97
C GLY A 214 -13.28 9.60 -5.78
N TYR A 215 -13.70 8.98 -4.67
CA TYR A 215 -13.51 7.54 -4.49
C TYR A 215 -14.39 6.77 -5.48
N PRO A 216 -13.87 5.71 -6.14
CA PRO A 216 -14.65 4.85 -7.04
C PRO A 216 -16.01 4.43 -6.46
N SER A 217 -16.04 3.95 -5.21
CA SER A 217 -17.27 3.50 -4.55
C SER A 217 -18.30 4.62 -4.37
N ALA A 218 -17.87 5.81 -3.95
CA ALA A 218 -18.74 6.96 -3.73
C ALA A 218 -19.27 7.50 -5.06
N LEU A 219 -18.42 7.60 -6.09
CA LEU A 219 -18.82 8.00 -7.44
C LEU A 219 -19.85 7.02 -8.01
N ALA A 220 -19.63 5.72 -7.88
CA ALA A 220 -20.55 4.68 -8.34
C ALA A 220 -21.90 4.74 -7.60
N LEU A 221 -21.89 4.93 -6.27
CA LEU A 221 -23.12 5.10 -5.49
C LEU A 221 -23.94 6.29 -5.98
N PHE A 222 -23.28 7.44 -6.17
CA PHE A 222 -23.94 8.65 -6.65
C PHE A 222 -24.43 8.52 -8.10
N ALA A 223 -23.64 7.89 -8.97
CA ALA A 223 -24.02 7.57 -10.34
C ALA A 223 -25.27 6.68 -10.40
N GLY A 224 -25.32 5.63 -9.56
CA GLY A 224 -26.48 4.75 -9.42
C GLY A 224 -27.73 5.51 -8.96
N PHE A 225 -27.59 6.41 -7.99
CA PHE A 225 -28.67 7.29 -7.54
C PHE A 225 -29.18 8.21 -8.67
N LEU A 226 -28.29 8.88 -9.41
CA LEU A 226 -28.69 9.74 -10.52
C LEU A 226 -29.45 8.95 -11.60
N ARG A 227 -28.99 7.74 -11.91
CA ARG A 227 -29.65 6.87 -12.89
C ARG A 227 -31.03 6.40 -12.44
N SER A 228 -31.21 6.04 -11.16
CA SER A 228 -32.53 5.64 -10.64
C SER A 228 -33.55 6.78 -10.69
N ARG A 229 -33.08 8.03 -10.58
CA ARG A 229 -33.87 9.26 -10.75
C ARG A 229 -33.98 9.73 -12.22
N ARG A 230 -33.38 9.00 -13.17
CA ARG A 230 -33.27 9.38 -14.59
C ARG A 230 -32.65 10.77 -14.79
N ALA A 231 -31.78 11.20 -13.88
CA ALA A 231 -31.05 12.45 -13.95
C ALA A 231 -29.78 12.28 -14.78
N GLN A 232 -29.71 12.96 -15.92
CA GLN A 232 -28.62 12.85 -16.90
C GLN A 232 -28.09 14.23 -17.34
N ASP A 233 -28.31 15.25 -16.53
CA ASP A 233 -27.99 16.64 -16.87
C ASP A 233 -26.63 17.12 -16.32
N ILE A 234 -25.96 16.28 -15.53
CA ILE A 234 -24.62 16.53 -14.98
C ILE A 234 -23.59 15.91 -15.93
N ARG A 235 -22.80 16.77 -16.59
CA ARG A 235 -21.86 16.40 -17.67
C ARG A 235 -20.50 17.07 -17.48
N PRO A 236 -19.66 16.59 -16.53
CA PRO A 236 -18.26 17.01 -16.49
C PRO A 236 -17.52 16.55 -17.76
N ARG A 237 -16.37 17.14 -18.06
CA ARG A 237 -15.52 16.71 -19.18
C ARG A 237 -14.84 15.37 -18.88
N ALA A 238 -14.50 15.14 -17.62
CA ALA A 238 -13.88 13.91 -17.15
C ALA A 238 -14.20 13.66 -15.67
N VAL A 239 -14.09 12.40 -15.29
CA VAL A 239 -14.07 11.95 -13.89
C VAL A 239 -12.69 11.37 -13.59
N ILE A 240 -12.11 11.68 -12.43
CA ILE A 240 -10.90 10.99 -11.94
C ILE A 240 -11.28 10.20 -10.69
N ALA A 241 -11.16 8.89 -10.76
CA ALA A 241 -11.33 8.01 -9.62
C ALA A 241 -9.97 7.77 -8.96
N SER A 242 -9.90 7.82 -7.63
CA SER A 242 -8.64 7.60 -6.91
C SER A 242 -8.87 7.17 -5.48
N GLY A 243 -7.86 6.52 -4.89
CA GLY A 243 -7.84 6.18 -3.47
C GLY A 243 -8.51 4.86 -3.10
N GLU A 244 -9.17 4.20 -4.04
CA GLU A 244 -9.65 2.81 -3.98
C GLU A 244 -9.38 2.17 -5.35
N GLU A 245 -9.49 0.85 -5.45
CA GLU A 245 -9.48 0.15 -6.73
C GLU A 245 -10.72 0.56 -7.56
N LEU A 246 -10.50 0.97 -8.81
CA LEU A 246 -11.58 1.25 -9.75
C LEU A 246 -11.94 -0.02 -10.52
N TYR A 247 -13.07 -0.63 -10.18
CA TYR A 247 -13.57 -1.79 -10.93
C TYR A 247 -14.23 -1.37 -12.23
N GLU A 248 -14.12 -2.20 -13.28
CA GLU A 248 -14.69 -1.90 -14.60
C GLU A 248 -16.20 -1.64 -14.53
N SER A 249 -16.92 -2.43 -13.74
CA SER A 249 -18.36 -2.23 -13.53
C SER A 249 -18.71 -0.93 -12.79
N GLN A 250 -17.78 -0.34 -12.01
CA GLN A 250 -17.94 1.00 -11.46
C GLN A 250 -17.67 2.05 -12.55
N ARG A 251 -16.60 1.87 -13.34
CA ARG A 251 -16.27 2.73 -14.49
C ARG A 251 -17.47 2.87 -15.42
N GLU A 252 -18.00 1.76 -15.94
CA GLU A 252 -19.16 1.74 -16.85
C GLU A 252 -20.37 2.48 -16.26
N LEU A 253 -20.66 2.27 -14.98
CA LEU A 253 -21.79 2.93 -14.30
C LEU A 253 -21.59 4.45 -14.22
N ILE A 254 -20.38 4.88 -13.86
CA ILE A 254 -20.01 6.30 -13.73
C ILE A 254 -20.03 6.96 -15.11
N GLU A 255 -19.43 6.34 -16.12
CA GLU A 255 -19.43 6.84 -17.50
C GLU A 255 -20.84 6.96 -18.06
N ALA A 256 -21.70 5.95 -17.86
CA ALA A 256 -23.10 6.00 -18.28
C ALA A 256 -23.91 7.10 -17.57
N ALA A 257 -23.62 7.38 -16.30
CA ALA A 257 -24.32 8.42 -15.54
C ALA A 257 -23.88 9.83 -15.95
N PHE A 258 -22.57 10.05 -16.12
CA PHE A 258 -21.98 11.38 -16.37
C PHE A 258 -21.68 11.70 -17.84
N GLY A 259 -21.76 10.72 -18.74
CA GLY A 259 -21.52 10.90 -20.17
C GLY A 259 -20.10 11.38 -20.51
N CYS A 260 -19.10 10.94 -19.75
CA CYS A 260 -17.70 11.33 -19.91
C CYS A 260 -16.78 10.16 -19.56
N ARG A 261 -15.50 10.26 -19.95
CA ARG A 261 -14.49 9.26 -19.60
C ARG A 261 -14.11 9.32 -18.13
N VAL A 262 -13.90 8.16 -17.52
CA VAL A 262 -13.39 8.01 -16.16
C VAL A 262 -11.92 7.61 -16.23
N PHE A 263 -11.05 8.30 -15.51
CA PHE A 263 -9.62 8.03 -15.45
C PHE A 263 -9.26 7.43 -14.09
N ASP A 264 -8.52 6.34 -14.07
CA ASP A 264 -7.95 5.78 -12.85
C ASP A 264 -6.66 6.49 -12.44
N ARG A 265 -6.52 6.78 -11.15
CA ARG A 265 -5.33 7.37 -10.53
C ARG A 265 -4.93 6.57 -9.30
N TYR A 266 -3.77 5.93 -9.41
CA TYR A 266 -3.09 5.29 -8.30
C TYR A 266 -2.28 6.28 -7.47
N GLY A 267 -2.41 6.15 -6.15
CA GLY A 267 -1.81 7.08 -5.22
C GLY A 267 -2.09 6.75 -3.76
N SER A 268 -1.32 7.37 -2.86
CA SER A 268 -1.39 7.16 -1.42
C SER A 268 -1.27 8.47 -0.64
N ARG A 269 -1.48 8.45 0.67
CA ARG A 269 -1.27 9.65 1.51
C ARG A 269 0.21 10.01 1.55
N GLU A 270 1.06 9.00 1.53
CA GLU A 270 2.50 9.06 1.52
C GLU A 270 2.99 9.79 0.26
N PHE A 271 2.47 9.43 -0.92
CA PHE A 271 3.05 9.82 -2.22
C PHE A 271 2.18 10.74 -3.09
N ALA A 272 0.95 11.05 -2.68
CA ALA A 272 -0.05 11.72 -3.52
C ALA A 272 -0.41 10.89 -4.77
N GLY A 273 0.00 11.28 -5.98
CA GLY A 273 -0.33 10.56 -7.22
C GLY A 273 0.91 9.92 -7.85
N VAL A 274 0.96 8.58 -7.86
CA VAL A 274 2.11 7.80 -8.33
C VAL A 274 1.94 7.39 -9.79
N ALA A 275 0.73 7.00 -10.18
CA ALA A 275 0.41 6.61 -11.54
C ALA A 275 -1.00 7.06 -11.96
N GLN A 276 -1.24 7.29 -13.25
CA GLN A 276 -2.56 7.65 -13.77
C GLN A 276 -2.74 7.18 -15.22
N GLU A 277 -3.97 6.80 -15.58
CA GLU A 277 -4.39 6.66 -16.97
C GLU A 277 -4.22 7.98 -17.76
N CYS A 278 -3.82 7.84 -19.02
CA CYS A 278 -3.93 8.90 -20.02
C CYS A 278 -5.20 8.71 -20.87
N GLU A 279 -5.38 9.59 -21.84
CA GLU A 279 -6.50 9.60 -22.78
C GLU A 279 -6.70 8.29 -23.57
N GLU A 280 -5.69 7.42 -23.64
CA GLU A 280 -5.77 6.12 -24.33
C GLU A 280 -6.37 5.00 -23.47
N HIS A 281 -6.43 5.15 -22.14
CA HIS A 281 -6.92 4.12 -21.20
C HIS A 281 -6.33 2.72 -21.42
N ARG A 282 -5.02 2.63 -21.68
CA ARG A 282 -4.30 1.36 -21.90
C ARG A 282 -3.37 0.97 -20.76
N GLY A 283 -3.70 1.39 -19.54
CA GLY A 283 -2.87 1.25 -18.35
C GLY A 283 -2.55 2.61 -17.70
N LEU A 284 -1.80 2.57 -16.61
CA LEU A 284 -1.45 3.75 -15.82
C LEU A 284 0.00 4.12 -16.07
N HIS A 285 0.24 5.32 -16.61
CA HIS A 285 1.61 5.83 -16.66
C HIS A 285 2.13 6.01 -15.24
N VAL A 286 3.37 5.61 -14.97
CA VAL A 286 4.08 5.85 -13.71
C VAL A 286 4.78 7.19 -13.83
N MET A 287 4.67 8.05 -12.82
CA MET A 287 5.38 9.33 -12.78
C MET A 287 6.85 9.09 -12.39
N SER A 288 7.57 8.33 -13.23
CA SER A 288 8.95 7.86 -12.99
C SER A 288 9.95 9.00 -12.85
N ASP A 289 9.60 10.17 -13.37
CA ASP A 289 10.38 11.38 -13.17
C ASP A 289 10.33 11.90 -11.71
N LEU A 290 9.33 11.52 -10.92
CA LEU A 290 9.17 11.91 -9.52
C LEU A 290 9.33 10.76 -8.52
N PHE A 291 9.14 9.53 -8.97
CA PHE A 291 9.19 8.33 -8.15
C PHE A 291 10.07 7.28 -8.81
N TYR A 292 10.77 6.48 -8.02
CA TYR A 292 11.29 5.20 -8.47
C TYR A 292 10.36 4.10 -7.95
N VAL A 293 9.71 3.39 -8.88
CA VAL A 293 8.67 2.39 -8.58
C VAL A 293 9.16 1.03 -9.03
N GLU A 294 9.15 0.07 -8.12
CA GLU A 294 9.42 -1.34 -8.39
C GLU A 294 8.12 -2.13 -8.18
N ILE A 295 7.90 -3.17 -8.98
CA ILE A 295 6.90 -4.19 -8.67
C ILE A 295 7.65 -5.45 -8.25
N VAL A 296 7.45 -5.90 -7.02
CA VAL A 296 8.22 -7.01 -6.43
C VAL A 296 7.32 -8.17 -6.04
N THR A 297 7.75 -9.40 -6.30
CA THR A 297 7.04 -10.60 -5.84
C THR A 297 7.18 -10.76 -4.32
N GLU A 298 6.46 -11.72 -3.76
CA GLU A 298 6.55 -12.05 -2.34
C GLU A 298 7.98 -12.35 -1.87
N SER A 299 8.76 -13.03 -2.71
CA SER A 299 10.18 -13.33 -2.46
C SER A 299 11.11 -12.11 -2.57
N GLY A 300 10.60 -10.94 -2.96
CA GLY A 300 11.37 -9.70 -3.06
C GLY A 300 12.14 -9.51 -4.37
N ARG A 301 12.00 -10.41 -5.34
CA ARG A 301 12.53 -10.21 -6.71
C ARG A 301 11.61 -9.30 -7.52
N PRO A 302 12.10 -8.60 -8.56
CA PRO A 302 11.23 -7.93 -9.53
C PRO A 302 10.21 -8.90 -10.15
N ALA A 303 8.98 -8.44 -10.32
CA ALA A 303 7.93 -9.16 -11.02
C ALA A 303 8.16 -9.09 -12.53
N SER A 304 7.92 -10.20 -13.22
CA SER A 304 7.95 -10.26 -14.69
C SER A 304 6.73 -9.56 -15.29
N GLU A 305 6.76 -9.22 -16.58
CA GLU A 305 5.57 -8.70 -17.26
C GLU A 305 4.37 -9.65 -17.10
N GLY A 306 3.22 -9.10 -16.71
CA GLY A 306 2.00 -9.87 -16.43
C GLY A 306 1.97 -10.56 -15.06
N GLU A 307 3.08 -10.61 -14.34
CA GLU A 307 3.16 -11.20 -13.00
C GLU A 307 2.70 -10.20 -11.93
N ILE A 308 1.81 -10.63 -11.04
CA ILE A 308 1.36 -9.79 -9.92
C ILE A 308 2.51 -9.62 -8.93
N GLY A 309 2.74 -8.39 -8.49
CA GLY A 309 3.64 -8.08 -7.39
C GLY A 309 3.20 -6.88 -6.58
N GLU A 310 3.86 -6.66 -5.45
CA GLU A 310 3.67 -5.51 -4.58
C GLU A 310 4.36 -4.28 -5.14
N VAL A 311 3.65 -3.15 -5.10
CA VAL A 311 4.18 -1.85 -5.46
C VAL A 311 5.13 -1.36 -4.36
N VAL A 312 6.38 -1.11 -4.74
CA VAL A 312 7.42 -0.55 -3.88
C VAL A 312 7.80 0.82 -4.41
N VAL A 313 7.79 1.84 -3.55
CA VAL A 313 7.95 3.23 -3.97
C VAL A 313 9.12 3.90 -3.25
N THR A 314 9.91 4.64 -4.01
CA THR A 314 10.85 5.66 -3.53
C THR A 314 10.40 7.04 -4.01
N ASP A 315 10.08 7.95 -3.08
CA ASP A 315 9.66 9.33 -3.38
C ASP A 315 10.86 10.26 -3.44
N LEU A 316 11.21 10.73 -4.64
CA LEU A 316 12.38 11.58 -4.87
C LEU A 316 12.18 13.03 -4.43
N SER A 317 10.96 13.39 -3.99
CA SER A 317 10.60 14.76 -3.62
C SER A 317 10.56 15.01 -2.11
N ASN A 318 10.45 13.96 -1.28
CA ASN A 318 10.35 14.09 0.17
C ASN A 318 11.71 13.94 0.85
N LEU A 319 12.49 15.01 0.90
CA LEU A 319 13.82 15.02 1.53
C LEU A 319 13.78 15.25 3.04
N TYR A 320 12.60 15.54 3.61
CA TYR A 320 12.44 15.74 5.05
C TYR A 320 12.27 14.42 5.81
N MET A 321 11.43 13.50 5.33
CA MET A 321 11.31 12.15 5.88
C MET A 321 11.21 11.14 4.73
N PRO A 322 12.34 10.80 4.10
CA PRO A 322 12.36 10.09 2.84
C PRO A 322 11.96 8.63 3.00
N PHE A 323 11.19 8.12 2.05
CA PHE A 323 10.84 6.70 1.95
C PHE A 323 11.59 6.12 0.75
N VAL A 324 12.50 5.18 1.03
CA VAL A 324 13.30 4.46 0.04
C VAL A 324 12.86 3.01 0.04
N ARG A 325 12.53 2.47 -1.13
CA ARG A 325 12.03 1.11 -1.32
C ARG A 325 10.92 0.74 -0.33
N TYR A 326 9.94 1.62 -0.17
CA TYR A 326 8.83 1.42 0.77
C TYR A 326 7.78 0.47 0.21
N ARG A 327 7.55 -0.63 0.94
CA ARG A 327 6.50 -1.64 0.66
C ARG A 327 5.12 -1.07 0.99
N THR A 328 4.32 -0.81 -0.04
CA THR A 328 3.01 -0.13 0.12
C THR A 328 1.91 -1.05 0.64
N GLY A 329 2.05 -2.36 0.42
CA GLY A 329 1.01 -3.36 0.54
C GLY A 329 -0.02 -3.35 -0.60
N ASP A 330 0.14 -2.48 -1.61
CA ASP A 330 -0.71 -2.43 -2.79
C ASP A 330 -0.13 -3.37 -3.87
N LEU A 331 -0.98 -4.05 -4.65
CA LEU A 331 -0.58 -4.97 -5.72
C LEU A 331 -0.79 -4.34 -7.10
N ALA A 332 0.10 -4.63 -8.03
CA ALA A 332 0.00 -4.20 -9.42
C ALA A 332 0.62 -5.22 -10.37
N VAL A 333 0.29 -5.07 -11.66
CA VAL A 333 0.85 -5.87 -12.76
C VAL A 333 1.70 -4.97 -13.65
N PRO A 334 3.01 -5.24 -13.80
CA PRO A 334 3.87 -4.47 -14.68
C PRO A 334 3.69 -4.90 -16.14
N THR A 335 3.98 -3.99 -17.07
CA THR A 335 4.02 -4.28 -18.51
C THR A 335 5.21 -3.58 -19.16
N GLY A 336 5.80 -4.21 -20.18
CA GLY A 336 6.87 -3.64 -20.99
C GLY A 336 6.34 -2.80 -22.17
N ARG A 337 5.02 -2.67 -22.30
CA ARG A 337 4.39 -1.95 -23.42
C ARG A 337 4.59 -0.44 -23.33
N SER A 338 4.81 0.17 -24.48
CA SER A 338 4.69 1.62 -24.65
C SER A 338 3.24 2.01 -24.95
N CYS A 339 2.81 3.15 -24.43
CA CYS A 339 1.48 3.68 -24.69
C CYS A 339 1.44 4.41 -26.04
N PRO A 340 0.38 4.23 -26.86
CA PRO A 340 0.23 4.95 -28.13
C PRO A 340 0.08 6.47 -27.98
N CYS A 341 -0.16 6.98 -26.75
CA CYS A 341 -0.20 8.42 -26.51
C CYS A 341 1.14 9.12 -26.79
N GLY A 342 2.26 8.38 -26.82
CA GLY A 342 3.58 8.91 -27.13
C GLY A 342 4.40 9.41 -25.93
N ARG A 343 3.88 9.32 -24.71
CA ARG A 343 4.66 9.61 -23.50
C ARG A 343 5.67 8.50 -23.24
N GLY A 344 6.92 8.86 -22.94
CA GLY A 344 7.95 7.87 -22.60
C GLY A 344 7.90 7.36 -21.15
N LEU A 345 6.95 7.84 -20.35
CA LEU A 345 6.75 7.37 -18.97
C LEU A 345 6.39 5.87 -18.95
N PRO A 346 7.00 5.05 -18.07
CA PRO A 346 6.68 3.63 -17.92
C PRO A 346 5.20 3.40 -17.63
N LEU A 347 4.72 2.19 -17.91
CA LEU A 347 3.31 1.84 -17.83
C LEU A 347 3.10 0.67 -16.86
N LEU A 348 2.09 0.79 -15.98
CA LEU A 348 1.49 -0.34 -15.28
C LEU A 348 0.28 -0.82 -16.08
N ASP A 349 0.11 -2.15 -16.17
CA ASP A 349 -1.07 -2.71 -16.84
C ASP A 349 -2.33 -2.39 -16.02
N ARG A 350 -2.31 -2.74 -14.72
CA ARG A 350 -3.39 -2.47 -13.77
C ARG A 350 -2.94 -2.53 -12.32
N ILE A 351 -3.76 -1.97 -11.44
CA ILE A 351 -3.65 -2.08 -9.98
C ILE A 351 -4.67 -3.11 -9.50
N GLU A 352 -4.26 -4.06 -8.67
CA GLU A 352 -5.08 -5.20 -8.19
C GLU A 352 -5.59 -4.98 -6.75
N GLY A 353 -5.52 -3.74 -6.25
CA GLY A 353 -5.90 -3.39 -4.88
C GLY A 353 -4.77 -3.65 -3.87
N ARG A 354 -5.10 -4.16 -2.68
CA ARG A 354 -4.13 -4.48 -1.62
C ARG A 354 -3.97 -5.97 -1.41
N SER A 355 -2.77 -6.41 -1.05
CA SER A 355 -2.49 -7.81 -0.73
C SER A 355 -3.39 -8.37 0.38
N PHE A 356 -3.75 -7.53 1.35
CA PHE A 356 -4.66 -7.89 2.46
C PHE A 356 -6.15 -7.77 2.12
N ASP A 357 -6.51 -7.15 1.00
CA ASP A 357 -7.91 -6.98 0.58
C ASP A 357 -8.29 -8.13 -0.39
N ALA A 358 -7.95 -9.36 -0.02
CA ALA A 358 -8.29 -10.58 -0.74
C ALA A 358 -8.81 -11.65 0.23
N VAL A 359 -9.69 -12.52 -0.27
CA VAL A 359 -10.11 -13.73 0.45
C VAL A 359 -9.14 -14.85 0.09
N VAL A 360 -8.57 -15.51 1.08
CA VAL A 360 -7.61 -16.60 0.89
C VAL A 360 -8.30 -17.93 1.17
N THR A 361 -8.39 -18.80 0.17
CA THR A 361 -9.01 -20.12 0.30
C THR A 361 -8.09 -21.12 1.02
N ALA A 362 -8.63 -22.26 1.46
CA ALA A 362 -7.88 -23.29 2.17
C ALA A 362 -6.70 -23.89 1.37
N ASP A 363 -6.80 -23.88 0.03
CA ASP A 363 -5.75 -24.29 -0.91
C ASP A 363 -4.77 -23.16 -1.27
N GLY A 364 -4.89 -21.98 -0.64
CA GLY A 364 -3.96 -20.86 -0.80
C GLY A 364 -4.23 -19.94 -1.98
N ARG A 365 -5.35 -20.08 -2.71
CA ARG A 365 -5.72 -19.13 -3.77
C ARG A 365 -6.21 -17.81 -3.17
N HIS A 366 -5.82 -16.70 -3.80
CA HIS A 366 -6.26 -15.36 -3.44
C HIS A 366 -7.39 -14.90 -4.36
N ILE A 367 -8.56 -14.64 -3.79
CA ILE A 367 -9.73 -14.13 -4.48
C ILE A 367 -9.83 -12.63 -4.21
N GLY A 368 -9.30 -11.82 -5.13
CA GLY A 368 -9.24 -10.37 -5.03
C GLY A 368 -10.60 -9.66 -5.19
N GLY A 369 -10.60 -8.35 -4.94
CA GLY A 369 -11.79 -7.49 -4.91
C GLY A 369 -12.70 -7.53 -6.14
N PHE A 370 -12.13 -7.76 -7.33
CA PHE A 370 -12.89 -7.81 -8.59
C PHE A 370 -13.98 -8.89 -8.56
N PHE A 371 -13.67 -10.09 -8.08
CA PHE A 371 -14.64 -11.19 -8.02
C PHE A 371 -15.86 -10.80 -7.19
N TRP A 372 -15.64 -10.19 -6.02
CA TRP A 372 -16.70 -9.85 -5.09
C TRP A 372 -17.59 -8.72 -5.59
N THR A 373 -17.00 -7.72 -6.26
CA THR A 373 -17.77 -6.65 -6.89
C THR A 373 -18.59 -7.14 -8.07
N TRP A 374 -18.03 -8.01 -8.92
CA TRP A 374 -18.77 -8.69 -9.97
C TRP A 374 -19.91 -9.54 -9.40
N LEU A 375 -19.62 -10.32 -8.36
CA LEU A 375 -20.57 -11.22 -7.71
C LEU A 375 -21.76 -10.44 -7.15
N SER A 376 -21.53 -9.30 -6.49
CA SER A 376 -22.61 -8.44 -5.97
C SER A 376 -23.58 -7.95 -7.06
N ARG A 377 -23.13 -7.90 -8.32
CA ARG A 377 -23.92 -7.50 -9.50
C ARG A 377 -24.52 -8.68 -10.26
N ALA A 378 -24.14 -9.90 -9.92
CA ALA A 378 -24.72 -11.10 -10.53
C ALA A 378 -26.21 -11.29 -10.17
N VAL A 379 -26.69 -10.54 -9.17
CA VAL A 379 -28.09 -10.47 -8.76
C VAL A 379 -28.50 -9.01 -8.57
N PRO A 380 -29.75 -8.63 -8.85
CA PRO A 380 -30.22 -7.27 -8.61
C PRO A 380 -30.48 -7.02 -7.11
N GLY A 381 -30.43 -5.74 -6.71
CA GLY A 381 -30.83 -5.33 -5.38
C GLY A 381 -29.77 -5.40 -4.28
N VAL A 382 -28.47 -5.63 -4.56
CA VAL A 382 -27.42 -5.41 -3.55
C VAL A 382 -26.96 -3.95 -3.60
N ARG A 383 -27.22 -3.16 -2.55
CA ARG A 383 -26.83 -1.73 -2.51
C ARG A 383 -25.38 -1.53 -2.08
N ARG A 384 -24.96 -2.27 -1.06
CA ARG A 384 -23.59 -2.30 -0.52
C ARG A 384 -23.33 -3.71 -0.01
N PHE A 385 -22.06 -4.12 -0.02
CA PHE A 385 -21.64 -5.39 0.55
C PHE A 385 -20.28 -5.27 1.23
N GLN A 386 -19.97 -6.21 2.10
CA GLN A 386 -18.66 -6.42 2.70
C GLN A 386 -18.47 -7.91 2.95
N VAL A 387 -17.32 -8.42 2.58
CA VAL A 387 -16.90 -9.80 2.79
C VAL A 387 -15.92 -9.81 3.95
N GLU A 388 -16.29 -10.44 5.06
CA GLU A 388 -15.38 -10.68 6.17
C GLU A 388 -14.91 -12.13 6.13
N GLN A 389 -13.59 -12.32 6.15
CA GLN A 389 -12.98 -13.63 6.28
C GLN A 389 -12.32 -13.75 7.65
N ARG A 390 -12.71 -14.75 8.42
CA ARG A 390 -12.11 -15.07 9.74
C ARG A 390 -11.20 -16.28 9.67
N GLU A 391 -11.42 -17.15 8.70
CA GLU A 391 -10.69 -18.39 8.49
C GLU A 391 -10.63 -18.72 7.00
N ARG A 392 -9.63 -19.52 6.58
CA ARG A 392 -9.44 -19.91 5.18
C ARG A 392 -10.55 -20.81 4.62
N SER A 393 -11.38 -21.40 5.48
CA SER A 393 -12.49 -22.28 5.12
C SER A 393 -13.80 -21.57 4.80
N GLY A 394 -13.93 -20.26 5.05
CA GLY A 394 -15.20 -19.58 4.79
C GLY A 394 -15.23 -18.09 5.07
N ILE A 395 -16.37 -17.48 4.78
CA ILE A 395 -16.61 -16.04 4.90
C ILE A 395 -17.98 -15.71 5.49
N VAL A 396 -18.11 -14.47 5.94
CA VAL A 396 -19.38 -13.79 6.18
C VAL A 396 -19.58 -12.73 5.09
N PHE A 397 -20.60 -12.90 4.25
CA PHE A 397 -21.02 -11.95 3.24
C PHE A 397 -22.11 -11.03 3.81
N ARG A 398 -21.72 -9.84 4.24
CA ARG A 398 -22.63 -8.79 4.71
C ARG A 398 -23.16 -7.97 3.55
N PHE A 399 -24.45 -7.65 3.54
CA PHE A 399 -25.00 -6.80 2.50
C PHE A 399 -26.20 -5.96 2.97
N VAL A 400 -26.38 -4.83 2.30
CA VAL A 400 -27.53 -3.93 2.46
C VAL A 400 -28.49 -4.19 1.29
N PRO A 401 -29.70 -4.72 1.54
CA PRO A 401 -30.68 -4.99 0.49
C PRO A 401 -31.26 -3.68 -0.08
N GLY A 402 -31.45 -3.66 -1.39
CA GLY A 402 -32.16 -2.63 -2.13
C GLY A 402 -33.58 -3.07 -2.49
N PRO A 403 -34.37 -2.18 -3.11
CA PRO A 403 -35.78 -2.46 -3.43
C PRO A 403 -36.01 -3.67 -4.34
N GLU A 404 -35.01 -4.02 -5.17
CA GLU A 404 -35.07 -5.13 -6.12
C GLU A 404 -34.59 -6.48 -5.55
N TRP A 405 -34.18 -6.50 -4.28
CA TRP A 405 -33.65 -7.70 -3.62
C TRP A 405 -34.71 -8.78 -3.45
N ARG A 406 -34.32 -10.05 -3.63
CA ARG A 406 -35.13 -11.25 -3.38
C ARG A 406 -34.33 -12.28 -2.60
N ASP A 407 -34.95 -12.95 -1.63
CA ASP A 407 -34.29 -13.94 -0.76
C ASP A 407 -33.65 -15.11 -1.54
N GLU A 408 -34.21 -15.46 -2.70
CA GLU A 408 -33.68 -16.51 -3.58
C GLU A 408 -32.30 -16.19 -4.16
N TYR A 409 -31.90 -14.91 -4.18
CA TYR A 409 -30.61 -14.48 -4.69
C TYR A 409 -29.44 -14.93 -3.81
N GLU A 410 -29.66 -15.17 -2.51
CA GLU A 410 -28.62 -15.71 -1.61
C GLU A 410 -28.08 -17.04 -2.14
N ARG A 411 -28.95 -17.95 -2.57
CA ARG A 411 -28.54 -19.24 -3.18
C ARG A 411 -27.74 -19.07 -4.46
N THR A 412 -28.05 -18.05 -5.25
CA THR A 412 -27.31 -17.75 -6.48
C THR A 412 -25.92 -17.22 -6.19
N LEU A 413 -25.81 -16.32 -5.21
CA LEU A 413 -24.53 -15.80 -4.75
C LEU A 413 -23.68 -16.91 -4.12
N GLU A 414 -24.27 -17.74 -3.25
CA GLU A 414 -23.58 -18.86 -2.58
C GLU A 414 -22.96 -19.81 -3.59
N ARG A 415 -23.74 -20.24 -4.59
CA ARG A 415 -23.26 -21.14 -5.65
C ARG A 415 -22.04 -20.55 -6.36
N LYS A 416 -22.13 -19.29 -6.81
CA LYS A 416 -21.03 -18.61 -7.51
C LYS A 416 -19.78 -18.45 -6.64
N ILE A 417 -19.95 -18.24 -5.33
CA ILE A 417 -18.83 -18.21 -4.37
C ILE A 417 -18.17 -19.58 -4.31
N LYS A 418 -18.95 -20.66 -4.13
CA LYS A 418 -18.43 -22.03 -4.08
C LYS A 418 -17.76 -22.46 -5.38
N ASP A 419 -18.29 -22.07 -6.54
CA ASP A 419 -17.67 -22.33 -7.85
C ASP A 419 -16.24 -21.76 -7.93
N ASN A 420 -15.96 -20.65 -7.22
CA ASN A 420 -14.64 -20.00 -7.23
C ASN A 420 -13.77 -20.39 -6.03
N CYS A 421 -14.36 -20.62 -4.86
CA CYS A 421 -13.63 -20.89 -3.61
C CYS A 421 -13.54 -22.39 -3.25
N GLY A 422 -14.28 -23.26 -3.93
CA GLY A 422 -14.42 -24.69 -3.66
C GLY A 422 -15.74 -25.04 -2.95
N ASP A 423 -16.29 -26.22 -3.22
CA ASP A 423 -17.60 -26.66 -2.72
C ASP A 423 -17.70 -26.72 -1.18
N GLY A 424 -16.58 -27.02 -0.53
CA GLY A 424 -16.46 -27.07 0.94
C GLY A 424 -16.34 -25.69 1.61
N PHE A 425 -16.31 -24.60 0.84
CA PHE A 425 -16.13 -23.25 1.38
C PHE A 425 -17.42 -22.75 2.04
N GLY A 426 -17.33 -22.42 3.33
CA GLY A 426 -18.45 -21.92 4.12
C GLY A 426 -18.83 -20.49 3.76
N VAL A 427 -20.12 -20.23 3.55
CA VAL A 427 -20.63 -18.89 3.24
C VAL A 427 -21.79 -18.60 4.18
N ALA A 428 -21.63 -17.61 5.05
CA ALA A 428 -22.71 -17.07 5.87
C ALA A 428 -23.18 -15.73 5.29
N PHE A 429 -24.49 -15.53 5.16
CA PHE A 429 -25.06 -14.26 4.71
C PHE A 429 -25.61 -13.48 5.90
N GLU A 430 -25.28 -12.19 5.97
CA GLU A 430 -25.76 -11.29 7.02
C GLU A 430 -26.37 -10.03 6.40
N ARG A 431 -27.66 -9.83 6.63
CA ARG A 431 -28.38 -8.62 6.19
C ARG A 431 -28.15 -7.53 7.21
N VAL A 432 -27.66 -6.38 6.75
CA VAL A 432 -27.36 -5.22 7.61
C VAL A 432 -28.04 -3.96 7.10
N GLU A 433 -28.35 -3.03 8.00
CA GLU A 433 -28.92 -1.74 7.63
C GLU A 433 -27.89 -0.82 6.97
N GLU A 434 -26.66 -0.83 7.47
CA GLU A 434 -25.55 -0.03 6.95
C GLU A 434 -24.21 -0.77 7.10
N ILE A 435 -23.28 -0.47 6.20
CA ILE A 435 -21.88 -0.88 6.30
C ILE A 435 -21.03 0.38 6.51
N PRO A 436 -20.27 0.47 7.62
CA PRO A 436 -19.55 1.68 8.00
C PRO A 436 -18.38 1.97 7.06
N LEU A 437 -18.11 3.26 6.84
CA LEU A 437 -16.92 3.73 6.12
C LEU A 437 -15.70 3.76 7.06
N THR A 438 -14.51 3.68 6.49
CA THR A 438 -13.26 3.92 7.25
C THR A 438 -13.20 5.35 7.78
N ARG A 439 -12.29 5.63 8.71
CA ARG A 439 -12.01 6.99 9.21
C ARG A 439 -11.73 8.01 8.08
N SER A 440 -11.21 7.53 6.94
CA SER A 440 -10.91 8.35 5.77
C SER A 440 -12.08 8.53 4.79
N GLY A 441 -13.26 7.95 5.11
CA GLY A 441 -14.46 8.00 4.28
C GLY A 441 -14.46 7.03 3.09
N LYS A 442 -13.52 6.06 3.07
CA LYS A 442 -13.43 4.99 2.05
C LYS A 442 -14.28 3.78 2.42
N SER A 443 -14.75 3.04 1.43
CA SER A 443 -15.36 1.73 1.63
C SER A 443 -14.28 0.63 1.72
N LYS A 444 -14.47 -0.35 2.61
CA LYS A 444 -13.63 -1.55 2.69
C LYS A 444 -14.49 -2.77 2.40
N PHE A 445 -14.35 -3.30 1.20
CA PHE A 445 -15.19 -4.40 0.70
C PHE A 445 -14.76 -5.76 1.22
N ILE A 446 -13.47 -5.95 1.50
CA ILE A 446 -12.93 -7.20 2.03
C ILE A 446 -12.23 -6.91 3.34
N ILE A 447 -12.60 -7.64 4.38
CA ILE A 447 -11.91 -7.66 5.66
C ILE A 447 -11.41 -9.09 5.86
N SER A 448 -10.16 -9.35 5.48
CA SER A 448 -9.50 -10.60 5.83
C SER A 448 -8.82 -10.44 7.18
N ASN A 449 -9.38 -11.10 8.19
CA ASN A 449 -8.82 -11.23 9.53
C ASN A 449 -8.00 -12.52 9.67
N ILE A 450 -7.59 -13.13 8.55
CA ILE A 450 -6.58 -14.19 8.54
C ILE A 450 -5.23 -13.53 8.84
N GLY A 451 -5.04 -13.10 10.08
CA GLY A 451 -3.77 -12.58 10.56
C GLY A 451 -2.86 -13.76 10.83
N GLU A 452 -1.94 -14.04 9.92
CA GLU A 452 -0.82 -14.92 10.26
C GLU A 452 -0.02 -14.25 11.38
N ARG A 453 0.12 -14.95 12.50
CA ARG A 453 1.00 -14.57 13.59
C ARG A 453 2.32 -15.30 13.39
N LEU A 454 3.42 -14.59 13.61
CA LEU A 454 4.70 -15.27 13.75
C LEU A 454 4.68 -16.01 15.09
N VAL A 455 4.64 -17.33 15.02
CA VAL A 455 4.54 -18.24 16.17
C VAL A 455 5.78 -19.12 16.22
N VAL A 456 6.13 -19.57 17.42
CA VAL A 456 7.26 -20.50 17.59
C VAL A 456 6.84 -21.86 17.04
N LYS A 457 7.50 -22.29 15.96
CA LYS A 457 7.28 -23.60 15.33
C LYS A 457 7.96 -24.69 16.16
N SER A 458 9.19 -24.42 16.59
CA SER A 458 9.99 -25.39 17.33
C SER A 458 11.07 -24.77 18.20
N LYS A 459 11.58 -25.58 19.12
CA LYS A 459 12.62 -25.21 20.07
C LYS A 459 13.53 -26.39 20.42
N ILE A 460 14.84 -26.19 20.27
CA ILE A 460 15.87 -26.99 20.95
C ILE A 460 16.17 -26.29 22.27
N HIS A 461 15.89 -26.95 23.39
CA HIS A 461 16.08 -26.40 24.72
C HIS A 461 17.35 -26.96 25.37
N ARG A 462 18.16 -26.04 25.93
CA ARG A 462 19.42 -26.32 26.65
C ARG A 462 20.52 -26.98 25.81
N ALA A 463 20.64 -26.57 24.55
CA ALA A 463 21.82 -26.93 23.76
C ALA A 463 23.06 -26.24 24.32
N THR A 464 24.21 -26.87 24.21
CA THR A 464 25.52 -26.33 24.57
C THR A 464 26.25 -25.90 23.30
N ILE A 465 26.72 -24.66 23.21
CA ILE A 465 27.54 -24.22 22.09
C ILE A 465 28.84 -25.03 22.09
N THR A 466 29.12 -25.71 20.98
CA THR A 466 30.32 -26.54 20.83
C THR A 466 31.52 -25.75 20.32
N ALA A 467 31.29 -24.69 19.54
CA ALA A 467 32.34 -23.84 18.99
C ALA A 467 31.78 -22.48 18.52
N GLU A 468 32.64 -21.46 18.53
CA GLU A 468 32.44 -20.17 17.89
C GLU A 468 33.40 -20.01 16.69
N GLU A 469 32.86 -19.77 15.50
CA GLU A 469 33.62 -19.74 14.24
C GLU A 469 33.44 -18.39 13.51
N PRO A 470 34.03 -17.30 14.01
CA PRO A 470 33.79 -15.95 13.46
C PRO A 470 34.34 -15.72 12.04
N GLY A 471 35.17 -16.63 11.54
CA GLY A 471 35.76 -16.57 10.20
C GLY A 471 34.93 -17.26 9.11
N GLU A 472 33.90 -18.02 9.50
CA GLU A 472 33.00 -18.73 8.60
C GLU A 472 31.76 -17.89 8.26
N PRO A 473 31.04 -18.17 7.16
CA PRO A 473 29.77 -17.50 6.84
C PRO A 473 28.74 -17.62 7.97
N ASP A 474 27.95 -16.55 8.17
CA ASP A 474 26.93 -16.48 9.22
C ASP A 474 25.98 -17.68 9.16
N CYS A 475 25.98 -18.52 10.19
CA CYS A 475 25.02 -19.60 10.37
C CYS A 475 25.12 -20.16 11.80
N VAL A 476 24.23 -21.08 12.14
CA VAL A 476 24.46 -22.02 13.25
C VAL A 476 24.48 -23.43 12.69
N VAL A 477 25.60 -24.11 12.87
CA VAL A 477 25.81 -25.49 12.44
C VAL A 477 25.30 -26.42 13.54
N ILE A 478 24.24 -27.17 13.27
CA ILE A 478 23.55 -28.03 14.24
C ILE A 478 23.60 -29.48 13.75
N ASP A 479 23.82 -30.43 14.63
CA ASP A 479 23.63 -31.86 14.37
C ASP A 479 22.33 -32.14 13.59
N GLU A 480 22.46 -32.77 12.42
CA GLU A 480 21.33 -33.02 11.52
C GLU A 480 20.21 -33.85 12.17
N GLY A 481 20.55 -34.79 13.06
CA GLY A 481 19.55 -35.59 13.78
C GLY A 481 18.76 -34.76 14.79
N ILE A 482 19.40 -33.78 15.43
CA ILE A 482 18.72 -32.83 16.35
C ILE A 482 17.84 -31.86 15.56
N MET A 483 18.31 -31.37 14.40
CA MET A 483 17.50 -30.54 13.50
C MET A 483 16.21 -31.24 13.09
N GLU A 484 16.30 -32.51 12.65
CA GLU A 484 15.12 -33.30 12.27
C GLU A 484 14.13 -33.51 13.42
N LEU A 485 14.64 -33.84 14.62
CA LEU A 485 13.79 -34.02 15.81
C LEU A 485 13.10 -32.72 16.23
N ALA A 486 13.78 -31.59 16.06
CA ALA A 486 13.23 -30.27 16.33
C ALA A 486 12.41 -29.70 15.16
N ASP A 487 12.25 -30.40 14.03
CA ASP A 487 11.60 -29.84 12.83
C ASP A 487 12.21 -28.50 12.38
N ILE A 488 13.55 -28.41 12.38
CA ILE A 488 14.32 -27.27 11.86
C ILE A 488 14.95 -27.69 10.52
N ALA A 489 14.64 -26.96 9.45
CA ALA A 489 15.15 -27.20 8.12
C ALA A 489 16.51 -26.52 7.87
N ARG A 490 17.23 -27.03 6.87
CA ARG A 490 18.44 -26.37 6.35
C ARG A 490 18.09 -24.97 5.84
N HIS A 491 18.91 -24.00 6.22
CA HIS A 491 18.74 -22.57 5.96
C HIS A 491 17.48 -21.93 6.58
N GLU A 492 16.82 -22.62 7.51
CA GLU A 492 15.68 -22.02 8.23
C GLU A 492 16.19 -20.95 9.21
N ARG A 493 15.47 -19.82 9.27
CA ARG A 493 15.78 -18.74 10.21
C ARG A 493 15.58 -19.23 11.64
N VAL A 494 16.59 -19.03 12.48
CA VAL A 494 16.54 -19.37 13.90
C VAL A 494 16.94 -18.21 14.78
N LEU A 495 16.35 -18.17 15.97
CA LEU A 495 16.75 -17.30 17.06
C LEU A 495 17.48 -18.13 18.12
N ILE A 496 18.73 -17.77 18.38
CA ILE A 496 19.54 -18.31 19.47
C ILE A 496 19.36 -17.39 20.67
N VAL A 497 18.91 -17.96 21.79
CA VAL A 497 18.78 -17.27 23.07
C VAL A 497 19.77 -17.88 24.03
N ASP A 498 20.82 -17.12 24.33
CA ASP A 498 21.85 -17.52 25.25
C ASP A 498 21.37 -17.36 26.69
N MET A 499 21.21 -18.48 27.38
CA MET A 499 20.75 -18.52 28.77
C MET A 499 21.88 -18.25 29.77
N THR A 500 23.14 -18.30 29.32
CA THR A 500 24.31 -17.98 30.16
C THR A 500 24.51 -16.47 30.24
N ASN A 501 24.55 -15.79 29.09
CA ASN A 501 24.94 -14.37 29.01
C ASN A 501 23.79 -13.41 28.63
N GLY A 502 22.62 -13.95 28.24
CA GLY A 502 21.44 -13.17 27.89
C GLY A 502 21.38 -12.65 26.45
N ALA A 503 22.39 -12.94 25.61
CA ALA A 503 22.41 -12.56 24.21
C ALA A 503 21.26 -13.20 23.42
N ARG A 504 20.79 -12.47 22.41
CA ARG A 504 19.77 -12.93 21.46
C ARG A 504 20.27 -12.68 20.06
N VAL A 505 20.50 -13.76 19.32
CA VAL A 505 21.19 -13.70 18.03
C VAL A 505 20.34 -14.41 16.98
N GLU A 506 20.07 -13.72 15.89
CA GLU A 506 19.35 -14.28 14.75
C GLU A 506 20.34 -14.71 13.67
N THR A 507 20.13 -15.90 13.11
CA THR A 507 20.91 -16.47 12.01
C THR A 507 20.08 -17.54 11.30
N PHE A 508 20.69 -18.38 10.47
CA PHE A 508 20.03 -19.55 9.86
C PHE A 508 20.75 -20.86 10.17
N ALA A 509 19.99 -21.95 10.18
CA ALA A 509 20.52 -23.28 10.52
C ALA A 509 21.26 -23.93 9.34
N ALA A 510 22.38 -24.59 9.62
CA ALA A 510 23.12 -25.44 8.68
C ALA A 510 23.36 -26.81 9.34
N PRO A 511 23.32 -27.92 8.58
CA PRO A 511 23.48 -29.25 9.18
C PRO A 511 24.95 -29.63 9.38
N ALA A 512 25.24 -30.22 10.53
CA ALA A 512 26.45 -30.96 10.84
C ALA A 512 26.26 -32.47 10.59
N ALA A 513 27.33 -33.25 10.69
CA ALA A 513 27.23 -34.70 10.63
C ALA A 513 26.29 -35.26 11.72
N ARG A 514 25.37 -36.15 11.34
CA ARG A 514 24.43 -36.78 12.28
C ARG A 514 25.17 -37.50 13.42
N GLY A 515 24.74 -37.24 14.65
CA GLY A 515 25.31 -37.83 15.86
C GLY A 515 26.59 -37.14 16.37
N SER A 516 27.01 -36.03 15.75
CA SER A 516 28.16 -35.24 16.19
C SER A 516 27.89 -34.47 17.48
N GLY A 517 26.63 -34.12 17.76
CA GLY A 517 26.27 -33.21 18.85
C GLY A 517 26.76 -31.77 18.62
N THR A 518 27.12 -31.41 17.39
CA THR A 518 27.60 -30.07 17.05
C THR A 518 26.48 -29.03 17.20
N VAL A 519 26.79 -27.91 17.85
CA VAL A 519 26.03 -26.67 17.84
C VAL A 519 27.06 -25.54 17.79
N ALA A 520 27.54 -25.21 16.59
CA ALA A 520 28.56 -24.18 16.39
C ALA A 520 27.95 -22.91 15.80
N VAL A 521 28.31 -21.74 16.33
CA VAL A 521 27.80 -20.45 15.83
C VAL A 521 28.90 -19.79 15.01
N CYS A 522 28.59 -19.46 13.76
CA CYS A 522 29.54 -18.95 12.78
C CYS A 522 29.31 -17.45 12.51
N GLY A 523 30.31 -16.79 11.92
CA GLY A 523 30.22 -15.41 11.45
C GLY A 523 30.10 -14.35 12.56
N ALA A 524 29.38 -13.27 12.28
CA ALA A 524 29.19 -12.16 13.21
C ALA A 524 28.45 -12.59 14.48
N ALA A 525 27.54 -13.56 14.37
CA ALA A 525 26.81 -14.15 15.48
C ALA A 525 27.74 -14.82 16.51
N ALA A 526 28.86 -15.39 16.06
CA ALA A 526 29.85 -16.06 16.91
C ALA A 526 30.46 -15.13 17.97
N LYS A 527 30.48 -13.81 17.74
CA LYS A 527 31.04 -12.83 18.68
C LYS A 527 30.17 -12.57 19.92
N GLN A 528 28.94 -13.09 19.92
CA GLN A 528 27.93 -12.85 20.97
C GLN A 528 27.67 -14.08 21.83
N VAL A 529 28.34 -15.20 21.56
CA VAL A 529 28.24 -16.47 22.29
C VAL A 529 29.65 -17.01 22.58
N ARG A 530 29.76 -18.01 23.46
CA ARG A 530 31.01 -18.73 23.72
C ARG A 530 30.77 -20.23 23.75
N ALA A 531 31.76 -21.02 23.36
CA ALA A 531 31.78 -22.45 23.60
C ALA A 531 31.54 -22.76 25.08
N GLY A 532 30.63 -23.68 25.35
CA GLY A 532 30.13 -24.01 26.68
C GLY A 532 28.87 -23.25 27.10
N ASP A 533 28.48 -22.18 26.39
CA ASP A 533 27.23 -21.48 26.70
C ASP A 533 26.01 -22.37 26.48
N THR A 534 25.03 -22.25 27.38
CA THR A 534 23.77 -22.98 27.28
C THR A 534 22.75 -22.10 26.56
N VAL A 535 22.23 -22.57 25.43
CA VAL A 535 21.35 -21.81 24.54
C VAL A 535 20.02 -22.52 24.29
N GLY A 536 19.00 -21.73 23.96
CA GLY A 536 17.79 -22.20 23.31
C GLY A 536 17.81 -21.78 21.84
N ILE A 537 17.49 -22.70 20.93
CA ILE A 537 17.42 -22.41 19.49
C ILE A 537 15.96 -22.56 19.06
N MET A 538 15.37 -21.51 18.51
CA MET A 538 13.96 -21.48 18.14
C MET A 538 13.78 -21.18 16.66
N ALA A 539 12.89 -21.92 15.99
CA ALA A 539 12.42 -21.61 14.64
C ALA A 539 10.97 -21.11 14.70
N PHE A 540 10.59 -20.34 13.69
CA PHE A 540 9.29 -19.66 13.66
C PHE A 540 8.56 -19.98 12.36
N THR A 541 7.24 -20.04 12.44
CA THR A 541 6.38 -20.11 11.26
C THR A 541 5.33 -19.02 11.35
N TRP A 542 4.83 -18.61 10.20
CA TRP A 542 3.59 -17.86 10.13
C TRP A 542 2.42 -18.84 10.27
N SER A 543 1.47 -18.54 11.15
CA SER A 543 0.27 -19.35 11.35
C SER A 543 -0.92 -18.49 11.74
N ASP A 544 -2.09 -18.79 11.18
CA ASP A 544 -3.38 -18.16 11.51
C ASP A 544 -4.12 -18.88 12.65
N ARG A 545 -3.60 -20.02 13.12
CA ARG A 545 -4.09 -20.81 14.27
C ARG A 545 -2.97 -21.01 15.31
N PRO A 546 -3.31 -21.29 16.59
CA PRO A 546 -2.33 -21.83 17.53
C PRO A 546 -1.67 -23.07 16.90
N THR A 547 -0.34 -23.15 16.92
CA THR A 547 0.39 -24.28 16.32
C THR A 547 0.05 -25.56 17.06
N GLY A 548 -0.80 -26.41 16.49
CA GLY A 548 -1.13 -27.72 17.08
C GLY A 548 0.07 -28.68 17.16
N ARG A 549 1.22 -28.30 16.61
CA ARG A 549 2.47 -29.08 16.58
C ARG A 549 3.67 -28.18 16.89
N PHE A 550 3.83 -27.81 18.17
CA PHE A 550 5.05 -27.18 18.67
C PHE A 550 6.08 -28.27 18.98
N SER A 551 7.15 -28.38 18.19
CA SER A 551 8.23 -29.35 18.47
C SER A 551 9.21 -28.76 19.49
N ASN A 552 9.13 -29.18 20.74
CA ASN A 552 10.03 -28.73 21.80
C ASN A 552 10.83 -29.92 22.33
N ILE A 553 12.15 -29.90 22.12
CA ILE A 553 13.03 -30.98 22.55
C ILE A 553 14.03 -30.48 23.59
N LEU A 554 14.32 -31.32 24.57
CA LEU A 554 15.42 -31.15 25.51
C LEU A 554 16.61 -31.99 25.03
N VAL A 555 17.79 -31.39 25.02
CA VAL A 555 19.06 -32.10 24.80
C VAL A 555 19.88 -32.15 26.10
N ASP A 556 20.82 -33.10 26.17
CA ASP A 556 21.82 -33.19 27.24
C ASP A 556 23.03 -32.26 26.99
N GLU A 557 24.00 -32.27 27.91
CA GLU A 557 25.23 -31.44 27.83
C GLU A 557 26.13 -31.78 26.63
N ARG A 558 25.86 -32.88 25.92
CA ARG A 558 26.55 -33.29 24.69
C ARG A 558 25.65 -33.08 23.46
N ASN A 559 24.60 -32.28 23.60
CA ASN A 559 23.58 -32.02 22.58
C ASN A 559 22.89 -33.28 22.03
N ARG A 560 22.80 -34.35 22.82
CA ARG A 560 22.05 -35.54 22.43
C ARG A 560 20.60 -35.40 22.87
N PHE A 561 19.67 -35.91 22.07
CA PHE A 561 18.26 -35.89 22.41
C PHE A 561 18.01 -36.58 23.75
N ALA A 562 17.38 -35.86 24.68
CA ALA A 562 17.00 -36.40 25.99
C ALA A 562 15.52 -36.77 26.03
N ARG A 563 14.63 -35.83 25.67
CA ARG A 563 13.17 -36.04 25.61
C ARG A 563 12.44 -34.90 24.90
N HIS A 564 11.20 -35.14 24.48
CA HIS A 564 10.26 -34.06 24.15
C HIS A 564 9.78 -33.36 25.43
N LEU A 565 9.64 -32.05 25.36
CA LEU A 565 9.00 -31.23 26.39
C LEU A 565 7.54 -31.05 25.98
N THR A 566 6.61 -31.73 26.67
CA THR A 566 5.17 -31.56 26.44
C THR A 566 4.68 -30.21 26.98
N GLU A 567 3.75 -29.56 26.26
CA GLU A 567 2.98 -28.43 26.78
C GLU A 567 2.06 -28.91 27.92
N ASN A 568 2.56 -28.93 29.15
CA ASN A 568 1.71 -28.84 30.33
C ASN A 568 1.73 -27.40 30.82
N ALA A 569 0.99 -26.54 30.11
CA ALA A 569 0.69 -25.17 30.55
C ALA A 569 -0.71 -24.72 30.07
N GLY A 570 -1.75 -25.26 30.72
CA GLY A 570 -3.05 -24.60 30.98
C GLY A 570 -3.96 -24.26 29.79
N ASP A 571 -5.10 -24.93 29.62
CA ASP A 571 -6.41 -24.61 30.25
C ASP A 571 -6.48 -23.63 31.45
N LYS A 572 -5.55 -22.68 31.55
CA LYS A 572 -5.64 -21.53 32.46
C LYS A 572 -4.90 -20.36 31.84
N ILE A 573 -5.61 -19.57 31.03
CA ILE A 573 -5.78 -18.11 31.12
C ILE A 573 -7.14 -17.79 30.48
#